data_AF-A0A126ZK02-F1
#
_entry.id   AF-A0A126ZK02-F1
#
_cell.length_a   1.000
_cell.length_b   1.000
_cell.length_c   1.000
_cell.angle_alpha   90.00
_cell.angle_beta   90.00
_cell.angle_gamma   90.00
#
_symmetry.space_group_name_H-M   'P 1'
#
loop_
_entity.id
_entity.type
_entity.pdbx_description
1 polymer ?
#
loop_
_entity_poly.entity_id
_entity_poly.type
_entity_poly.pdbx_seq_one_letter_code
_entity_poly.pdbx_strand_id
1 'polypeptide(L)'
;MLKTSLAFTVVAGLLFAASAVAAAPVSKCVVNGTITYQQGPCAPEAGRKQPTVQELNTEEKKRRAAVVSIPADKVAPPVAVGPASFNCDGRKYCSQMKSCAEAKYFLAHCPAVKMDGDGNGIPCEQQWCGR
;
A
#
# COMPACT_ATOMS: atom_id res chain seq x y z
N MET A 1 4.51 31.37 81.89
CA MET A 1 5.27 30.15 82.21
C MET A 1 4.51 28.94 81.68
N LEU A 2 4.96 28.32 80.59
CA LEU A 2 4.78 26.88 80.24
C LEU A 2 5.60 26.62 78.97
N LYS A 3 6.88 26.26 79.14
CA LYS A 3 7.45 24.90 79.01
C LYS A 3 7.46 24.37 77.55
N THR A 4 8.69 24.10 77.14
CA THR A 4 9.23 23.72 75.83
C THR A 4 8.89 22.31 75.37
N SER A 5 9.04 22.12 74.07
CA SER A 5 9.44 20.89 73.36
C SER A 5 8.35 19.85 73.08
N LEU A 6 8.03 19.68 71.80
CA LEU A 6 8.28 18.41 71.09
C LEU A 6 8.30 18.69 69.58
N ALA A 7 9.35 18.21 68.93
CA ALA A 7 9.66 18.43 67.52
C ALA A 7 8.62 17.78 66.60
N PHE A 8 7.98 18.57 65.75
CA PHE A 8 7.22 18.05 64.61
C PHE A 8 8.11 18.16 63.36
N THR A 9 8.60 17.01 62.94
CA THR A 9 9.41 16.79 61.74
C THR A 9 8.64 17.23 60.50
N VAL A 10 9.08 18.33 59.87
CA VAL A 10 8.60 18.74 58.55
C VAL A 10 9.30 17.87 57.51
N VAL A 11 8.72 16.69 57.22
CA VAL A 11 9.11 15.93 56.03
C VAL A 11 8.39 16.56 54.84
N ALA A 12 9.08 17.46 54.14
CA ALA A 12 8.67 17.98 52.85
C ALA A 12 8.68 16.85 51.82
N GLY A 13 7.62 16.05 51.80
CA GLY A 13 7.36 15.06 50.77
C GLY A 13 6.93 15.77 49.49
N LEU A 14 7.89 16.09 48.62
CA LEU A 14 7.59 16.39 47.22
C LEU A 14 6.99 15.13 46.59
N LEU A 15 5.66 15.08 46.53
CA LEU A 15 4.92 14.14 45.72
C LEU A 15 5.10 14.54 44.24
N PHE A 16 6.18 14.06 43.62
CA PHE A 16 6.25 13.98 42.17
C PHE A 16 5.26 12.92 41.71
N ALA A 17 4.05 13.33 41.31
CA ALA A 17 3.16 12.48 40.57
C ALA A 17 3.81 12.16 39.22
N ALA A 18 4.46 11.00 39.13
CA ALA A 18 4.96 10.47 37.87
C ALA A 18 3.76 10.06 37.02
N SER A 19 3.31 10.95 36.13
CA SER A 19 2.34 10.62 35.09
C SER A 19 2.99 9.63 34.13
N ALA A 20 2.71 8.33 34.29
CA ALA A 20 3.07 7.33 33.31
C ALA A 20 2.24 7.56 32.04
N VAL A 21 2.82 8.25 31.05
CA VAL A 21 2.22 8.35 29.72
C VAL A 21 2.46 7.02 29.01
N ALA A 22 1.44 6.16 28.98
CA ALA A 22 1.47 4.95 28.18
C ALA A 22 1.56 5.35 26.68
N ALA A 23 2.59 4.88 25.98
CA ALA A 23 2.74 5.07 24.55
C ALA A 23 1.65 4.26 23.81
N ALA A 24 0.54 4.91 23.47
CA ALA A 24 -0.48 4.29 22.62
C ALA A 24 0.06 4.13 21.18
N PRO A 25 -0.31 3.06 20.46
CA PRO A 25 0.02 2.93 19.04
C PRO A 25 -0.74 3.99 18.23
N VAL A 26 -0.02 4.69 17.35
CA VAL A 26 -0.61 5.66 16.42
C VAL A 26 -1.32 4.89 15.31
N SER A 27 -2.63 5.06 15.19
CA SER A 27 -3.44 4.46 14.14
C SER A 27 -3.67 5.47 13.02
N LYS A 28 -3.52 5.02 11.76
CA LYS A 28 -3.94 5.79 10.59
C LYS A 28 -5.45 5.61 10.40
N CYS A 29 -6.19 6.69 10.53
CA CYS A 29 -7.64 6.72 10.36
C CYS A 29 -8.02 7.47 9.08
N VAL A 30 -9.05 7.00 8.38
CA VAL A 30 -9.63 7.70 7.23
C VAL A 30 -11.02 8.16 7.63
N VAL A 31 -11.17 9.45 7.90
CA VAL A 31 -12.44 10.06 8.33
C VAL A 31 -12.91 11.00 7.23
N ASN A 32 -14.06 10.71 6.61
CA ASN A 32 -14.59 11.49 5.48
C ASN A 32 -13.58 11.72 4.33
N GLY A 33 -12.75 10.71 4.04
CA GLY A 33 -11.71 10.78 3.01
C GLY A 33 -10.44 11.56 3.41
N THR A 34 -10.39 12.14 4.61
CA THR A 34 -9.18 12.77 5.15
C THR A 34 -8.40 11.77 6.00
N ILE A 35 -7.10 11.69 5.76
CA ILE A 35 -6.19 10.84 6.52
C ILE A 35 -5.80 11.58 7.80
N THR A 36 -6.15 11.02 8.94
CA THR A 36 -5.75 11.51 10.27
C THR A 36 -4.97 10.43 11.01
N TYR A 37 -4.12 10.83 11.95
CA TYR A 37 -3.38 9.91 12.80
C TYR A 37 -3.81 10.13 14.24
N GLN A 38 -4.35 9.08 14.87
CA GLN A 38 -4.89 9.16 16.22
C GLN A 38 -4.21 8.15 17.13
N GLN A 39 -3.99 8.56 18.37
CA GLN A 39 -3.47 7.69 19.42
C GLN A 39 -4.64 6.83 19.92
N GLY A 40 -4.64 5.54 19.61
CA GLY A 40 -5.74 4.62 19.93
C GLY A 40 -6.57 4.16 18.71
N PRO A 41 -7.55 3.26 18.92
CA PRO A 41 -8.38 2.73 17.85
C PRO A 41 -9.22 3.85 17.23
N CYS A 42 -9.34 3.84 15.89
CA CYS A 42 -10.24 4.77 15.20
C CYS A 42 -11.65 4.61 15.77
N ALA A 43 -12.33 5.73 16.01
CA ALA A 43 -13.73 5.69 16.41
C ALA A 43 -14.51 4.82 15.41
N PRO A 44 -15.41 3.93 15.87
CA PRO A 44 -16.22 3.13 14.96
C PRO A 44 -16.94 4.11 14.03
N GLU A 45 -16.67 4.00 12.71
CA GLU A 45 -17.27 4.85 11.69
C GLU A 45 -18.79 4.81 11.86
N ALA A 46 -19.36 5.85 12.47
CA ALA A 46 -20.80 6.03 12.53
C ALA A 46 -21.27 6.33 11.11
N GLY A 47 -21.69 5.29 10.38
CA GLY A 47 -22.45 5.47 9.15
C GLY A 47 -21.79 5.04 7.84
N ARG A 48 -20.74 4.21 7.85
CA ARG A 48 -20.36 3.49 6.62
C ARG A 48 -21.41 2.42 6.33
N LYS A 49 -22.49 2.80 5.64
CA LYS A 49 -23.44 1.83 5.13
C LYS A 49 -22.70 0.95 4.13
N GLN A 50 -22.56 -0.34 4.45
CA GLN A 50 -22.05 -1.32 3.50
C GLN A 50 -23.01 -1.32 2.29
N PRO A 51 -22.53 -0.99 1.08
CA PRO A 51 -23.38 -1.01 -0.09
C PRO A 51 -23.88 -2.43 -0.34
N THR A 52 -25.14 -2.53 -0.79
CA THR A 52 -25.73 -3.81 -1.17
C THR A 52 -25.04 -4.36 -2.43
N VAL A 53 -25.11 -5.68 -2.64
CA VAL A 53 -24.60 -6.31 -3.88
C VAL A 53 -25.26 -5.69 -5.12
N GLN A 54 -26.52 -5.30 -5.01
CA GLN A 54 -27.28 -4.63 -6.07
C GLN A 54 -26.72 -3.24 -6.39
N GLU A 55 -26.36 -2.44 -5.38
CA GLU A 55 -25.69 -1.15 -5.58
C GLU A 55 -24.30 -1.31 -6.20
N LEU A 56 -23.53 -2.31 -5.73
CA LEU A 56 -22.21 -2.60 -6.29
C LEU A 56 -22.29 -2.98 -7.78
N ASN A 57 -23.23 -3.86 -8.13
CA ASN A 57 -23.45 -4.29 -9.52
C ASN A 57 -23.94 -3.12 -10.40
N THR A 58 -24.76 -2.23 -9.85
CA THR A 58 -25.26 -1.05 -10.59
C THR A 58 -24.15 -0.04 -10.85
N GLU A 59 -23.31 0.22 -9.85
CA GLU A 59 -22.15 1.12 -10.00
C GLU A 59 -21.11 0.53 -10.95
N GLU A 60 -20.85 -0.79 -10.89
CA GLU A 60 -19.96 -1.45 -11.84
C GLU A 60 -20.46 -1.33 -13.28
N LYS A 61 -21.76 -1.57 -13.52
CA LYS A 61 -22.38 -1.41 -14.83
C LYS A 61 -22.24 0.04 -15.34
N LYS A 62 -22.41 1.02 -14.46
CA LYS A 62 -22.23 2.44 -14.78
C LYS A 62 -20.78 2.77 -15.14
N ARG A 63 -19.80 2.26 -14.38
CA ARG A 63 -18.37 2.43 -14.69
C ARG A 63 -18.01 1.78 -16.03
N ARG A 64 -18.52 0.59 -16.32
CA ARG A 64 -18.32 -0.10 -17.60
C ARG A 64 -18.91 0.69 -18.77
N ALA A 65 -20.10 1.26 -18.62
CA ALA A 65 -20.70 2.13 -19.63
C ALA A 65 -19.89 3.41 -19.86
N ALA A 66 -19.33 4.00 -18.79
CA ALA A 66 -18.46 5.16 -18.90
C ALA A 66 -17.17 4.86 -19.69
N VAL A 67 -16.57 3.67 -19.53
CA VAL A 67 -15.39 3.23 -20.28
C VAL A 67 -15.69 3.07 -21.77
N VAL A 68 -16.88 2.58 -22.14
CA VAL A 68 -17.32 2.47 -23.53
C VAL A 68 -17.52 3.84 -24.20
N SER A 69 -17.80 4.88 -23.41
CA SER A 69 -17.98 6.26 -23.90
C SER A 69 -16.70 7.10 -23.97
N ILE A 70 -15.53 6.54 -23.62
CA ILE A 70 -14.26 7.27 -23.75
C ILE A 70 -13.85 7.26 -25.24
N PRO A 71 -13.69 8.43 -25.89
CA PRO A 71 -13.15 8.49 -27.25
C PRO A 71 -11.74 7.89 -27.25
N ALA A 72 -11.41 7.08 -28.26
CA ALA A 72 -10.10 6.41 -28.35
C ALA A 72 -8.91 7.38 -28.22
N ASP A 73 -9.08 8.63 -28.64
CA ASP A 73 -8.08 9.71 -28.53
C ASP A 73 -7.82 10.22 -27.09
N LYS A 74 -8.65 9.82 -26.12
CA LYS A 74 -8.52 10.17 -24.69
C LYS A 74 -8.00 9.04 -23.83
N VAL A 75 -7.87 7.83 -24.38
CA VAL A 75 -7.12 6.76 -23.73
C VAL A 75 -5.65 7.08 -23.92
N ALA A 76 -4.95 7.42 -22.84
CA ALA A 76 -3.49 7.56 -22.90
C ALA A 76 -2.96 6.28 -23.54
N PRO A 77 -2.18 6.35 -24.63
CA PRO A 77 -1.64 5.17 -25.26
C PRO A 77 -0.91 4.35 -24.17
N PRO A 78 -1.07 3.01 -24.14
CA PRO A 78 -0.21 2.20 -23.29
C PRO A 78 1.21 2.65 -23.60
N VAL A 79 1.96 3.07 -22.57
CA VAL A 79 3.29 3.68 -22.70
C VAL A 79 4.01 2.91 -23.79
N ALA A 80 4.09 3.52 -24.98
CA ALA A 80 4.63 2.87 -26.14
C ALA A 80 6.12 2.86 -25.89
N VAL A 81 6.60 1.81 -25.22
CA VAL A 81 8.01 1.45 -25.24
C VAL A 81 8.31 1.33 -26.71
N GLY A 82 9.00 2.34 -27.27
CA GLY A 82 9.37 2.36 -28.67
C GLY A 82 10.01 1.02 -29.05
N PRO A 83 9.97 0.62 -30.33
CA PRO A 83 10.39 -0.72 -30.75
C PRO A 83 11.85 -0.96 -30.36
N ALA A 84 12.05 -1.55 -29.19
CA ALA A 84 13.34 -2.03 -28.76
C ALA A 84 13.56 -3.32 -29.55
N SER A 85 14.57 -3.30 -30.43
CA SER A 85 14.97 -4.45 -31.20
C SER A 85 15.64 -5.46 -30.26
N PHE A 86 14.84 -6.40 -29.77
CA PHE A 86 15.32 -7.51 -28.96
C PHE A 86 15.85 -8.63 -29.87
N ASN A 87 16.96 -9.25 -29.48
CA ASN A 87 17.55 -10.37 -30.22
C ASN A 87 17.98 -11.44 -29.22
N CYS A 88 17.91 -12.69 -29.64
CA CYS A 88 18.36 -13.81 -28.83
C CYS A 88 19.89 -13.83 -28.80
N ASP A 89 20.46 -13.50 -27.66
CA ASP A 89 21.91 -13.37 -27.41
C ASP A 89 22.41 -14.40 -26.38
N GLY A 90 21.58 -15.40 -26.05
CA GLY A 90 21.93 -16.47 -25.12
C GLY A 90 21.58 -16.19 -23.66
N ARG A 91 20.99 -15.03 -23.34
CA ARG A 91 20.46 -14.75 -21.99
C ARG A 91 19.27 -15.65 -21.68
N LYS A 92 19.20 -16.08 -20.41
CA LYS A 92 18.20 -17.08 -19.96
C LYS A 92 17.47 -16.71 -18.68
N TYR A 93 18.03 -15.83 -17.86
CA TYR A 93 17.51 -15.52 -16.52
C TYR A 93 17.05 -14.07 -16.42
N CYS A 94 16.14 -13.81 -15.48
CA CYS A 94 15.52 -12.50 -15.28
C CYS A 94 16.49 -11.37 -14.94
N SER A 95 17.56 -11.65 -14.20
CA SER A 95 18.60 -10.67 -13.86
C SER A 95 19.34 -10.11 -15.07
N GLN A 96 19.23 -10.76 -16.23
CA GLN A 96 19.88 -10.35 -17.47
C GLN A 96 18.96 -9.50 -18.35
N MET A 97 17.65 -9.49 -18.08
CA MET A 97 16.67 -8.64 -18.78
C MET A 97 16.70 -7.22 -18.18
N LYS A 98 16.18 -6.24 -18.90
CA LYS A 98 16.08 -4.84 -18.46
C LYS A 98 14.65 -4.33 -18.42
N SER A 99 13.70 -5.12 -18.90
CA SER A 99 12.29 -4.74 -18.94
C SER A 99 11.36 -5.95 -19.07
N CYS A 100 10.08 -5.73 -18.73
CA CYS A 100 9.04 -6.75 -18.92
C CYS A 100 8.80 -7.05 -20.40
N ALA A 101 8.86 -6.03 -21.27
CA ALA A 101 8.71 -6.21 -22.71
C ALA A 101 9.82 -7.09 -23.31
N GLU A 102 11.06 -6.88 -22.87
CA GLU A 102 12.20 -7.71 -23.26
C GLU A 102 12.05 -9.14 -22.73
N ALA A 103 11.69 -9.32 -21.46
CA ALA A 103 11.48 -10.65 -20.89
C ALA A 103 10.38 -11.42 -21.65
N LYS A 104 9.27 -10.76 -21.98
CA LYS A 104 8.19 -11.35 -22.80
C LYS A 104 8.68 -11.71 -24.21
N TYR A 105 9.51 -10.87 -24.83
CA TYR A 105 10.10 -11.20 -26.13
C TYR A 105 10.97 -12.46 -26.04
N PHE A 106 11.84 -12.55 -25.03
CA PHE A 106 12.72 -13.71 -24.85
C PHE A 106 11.92 -14.99 -24.55
N LEU A 107 10.85 -14.91 -23.75
CA LEU A 107 9.96 -16.05 -23.50
C LEU A 107 9.33 -16.59 -24.79
N ALA A 108 8.91 -15.70 -25.69
CA ALA A 108 8.20 -16.07 -26.90
C ALA A 108 9.12 -16.46 -28.08
N HIS A 109 10.33 -15.90 -28.17
CA HIS A 109 11.16 -15.98 -29.38
C HIS A 109 12.52 -16.68 -29.16
N CYS A 110 13.00 -16.79 -27.92
CA CYS A 110 14.34 -17.29 -27.66
C CYS A 110 14.34 -18.70 -27.04
N PRO A 111 15.21 -19.61 -27.54
CA PRO A 111 15.24 -20.98 -27.04
C PRO A 111 15.89 -21.06 -25.64
N ALA A 112 15.49 -22.07 -24.87
CA ALA A 112 16.10 -22.47 -23.60
C ALA A 112 16.15 -21.37 -22.52
N VAL A 113 15.19 -20.44 -22.54
CA VAL A 113 15.00 -19.43 -21.49
C VAL A 113 14.44 -20.04 -20.20
N LYS A 114 14.80 -19.47 -19.06
CA LYS A 114 14.45 -19.93 -17.70
C LYS A 114 13.99 -18.74 -16.86
N MET A 115 12.85 -18.17 -17.25
CA MET A 115 12.34 -16.92 -16.68
C MET A 115 10.86 -16.96 -16.31
N ASP A 116 10.11 -17.92 -16.84
CA ASP A 116 8.72 -18.21 -16.47
C ASP A 116 8.75 -19.50 -15.63
N GLY A 117 8.74 -19.34 -14.32
CA GLY A 117 8.94 -20.43 -13.37
C GLY A 117 7.68 -21.25 -13.11
N ASP A 118 6.51 -20.61 -13.17
CA ASP A 118 5.20 -21.23 -12.95
C ASP A 118 4.48 -21.54 -14.28
N GLY A 119 4.98 -21.06 -15.41
CA GLY A 119 4.48 -21.38 -16.74
C GLY A 119 3.20 -20.63 -17.09
N ASN A 120 2.94 -19.50 -16.44
CA ASN A 120 1.73 -18.72 -16.62
C ASN A 120 1.80 -17.72 -17.80
N GLY A 121 2.95 -17.66 -18.49
CA GLY A 121 3.21 -16.75 -19.62
C GLY A 121 3.68 -15.35 -19.19
N ILE A 122 3.89 -15.12 -17.90
CA ILE A 122 4.39 -13.87 -17.33
C ILE A 122 5.83 -14.11 -16.81
N PRO A 123 6.86 -13.83 -17.63
CA PRO A 123 8.23 -14.03 -17.20
C PRO A 123 8.64 -12.95 -16.19
N CYS A 124 9.54 -13.29 -15.27
CA CYS A 124 10.19 -12.32 -14.39
C CYS A 124 9.26 -11.46 -13.54
N GLU A 125 8.19 -12.05 -13.00
CA GLU A 125 7.20 -11.38 -12.15
C GLU A 125 7.85 -10.59 -11.01
N GLN A 126 8.88 -11.15 -10.37
CA GLN A 126 9.54 -10.52 -9.22
C GLN A 126 10.41 -9.29 -9.57
N GLN A 127 10.87 -9.15 -10.82
CA GLN A 127 11.85 -8.11 -11.21
C GLN A 127 11.26 -7.09 -12.19
N TRP A 128 10.52 -7.56 -13.19
CA TRP A 128 10.12 -6.74 -14.33
C TRP A 128 8.61 -6.69 -14.56
N CYS A 129 7.90 -7.81 -14.38
CA CYS A 129 6.50 -7.95 -14.79
C CYS A 129 5.45 -7.95 -13.66
N GLY A 130 5.84 -7.82 -12.39
CA GLY A 130 4.92 -7.85 -11.24
C GLY A 130 4.36 -6.49 -10.79
N ARG A 131 4.13 -5.57 -11.73
CA ARG A 131 3.47 -4.27 -11.45
C ARG A 131 2.01 -4.30 -11.86
#